data_AF-A0A1A7QKQ6-F1
#
_entry.id   AF-A0A1A7QKQ6-F1
#
_cell.length_a   1.000
_cell.length_b   1.000
_cell.length_c   1.000
_cell.angle_alpha   90.00
_cell.angle_beta   90.00
_cell.angle_gamma   90.00
#
_symmetry.space_group_name_H-M   'P 1'
#
loop_
_entity.id
_entity.type
_entity.pdbx_description
1 polymer ?
#
loop_
_entity_poly.entity_id
_entity_poly.type
_entity_poly.pdbx_seq_one_letter_code
_entity_poly.pdbx_strand_id
1 'polypeptide(L)'
;MHQPGEPSVEEILDSIKKVIARDNRAGAMTTRRERTRAPVGGAKMEASDAGEAEEVLELGEEAMVAQGSESAQSDVDDLAEDSYEDDDAPLTTDTVRASMQQNFEALAMISRPGKQPQIVRSGETSLEALTRELLRPMLAQWLDDNLPDMVEELVKAEISRIAGKRD
;
A
#
# COMPACT_ATOMS: atom_id res chain seq x y z
N MET A 1 -22.58 -3.17 -37.32
CA MET A 1 -21.56 -3.90 -38.09
C MET A 1 -20.22 -3.62 -37.42
N HIS A 2 -19.81 -4.48 -36.46
CA HIS A 2 -18.51 -4.32 -35.80
C HIS A 2 -17.42 -4.81 -36.76
N GLN A 3 -16.43 -3.96 -37.04
CA GLN A 3 -15.30 -4.31 -37.91
C GLN A 3 -14.45 -5.39 -37.22
N PRO A 4 -14.08 -6.48 -37.91
CA PRO A 4 -13.24 -7.53 -37.35
C PRO A 4 -11.79 -7.04 -37.32
N GLY A 5 -11.39 -6.34 -36.25
CA GLY A 5 -10.02 -5.87 -36.11
C GLY A 5 -9.75 -4.89 -34.97
N GLU A 6 -10.79 -4.26 -34.40
CA GLU A 6 -10.62 -3.45 -33.20
C GLU A 6 -10.78 -4.34 -31.96
N PRO A 7 -9.80 -4.38 -31.05
CA PRO A 7 -9.91 -5.17 -29.82
C PRO A 7 -11.11 -4.70 -29.01
N SER A 8 -11.89 -5.65 -28.51
CA SER A 8 -13.05 -5.34 -27.67
C SER A 8 -12.61 -4.59 -26.42
N VAL A 9 -13.46 -3.72 -25.89
CA VAL A 9 -13.20 -3.00 -24.63
C VAL A 9 -12.84 -3.98 -23.51
N GLU A 10 -13.48 -5.15 -23.48
CA GLU A 10 -13.20 -6.21 -22.51
C GLU A 10 -11.80 -6.82 -22.70
N GLU A 11 -11.34 -6.98 -23.94
CA GLU A 11 -9.98 -7.45 -24.25
C GLU A 11 -8.92 -6.42 -23.87
N ILE A 12 -9.21 -5.13 -24.05
CA ILE A 12 -8.35 -4.02 -23.60
C ILE A 12 -8.23 -4.06 -22.06
N LEU A 13 -9.35 -4.24 -21.36
CA LEU A 13 -9.37 -4.31 -19.89
C LEU A 13 -8.63 -5.56 -19.37
N ASP A 14 -8.82 -6.71 -20.01
CA ASP A 14 -8.10 -7.94 -19.65
C ASP A 14 -6.60 -7.85 -19.94
N SER A 15 -6.21 -7.20 -21.03
CA SER A 15 -4.80 -6.94 -21.35
C SER A 15 -4.15 -6.04 -20.29
N ILE A 16 -4.81 -4.94 -19.89
CA ILE A 16 -4.33 -4.05 -18.83
C ILE A 16 -4.23 -4.82 -17.49
N LYS A 17 -5.25 -5.60 -17.12
CA LYS A 17 -5.24 -6.42 -15.89
C LYS A 17 -4.09 -7.42 -15.88
N LYS A 18 -3.81 -8.07 -17.02
CA LYS A 18 -2.71 -9.04 -17.17
C LYS A 18 -1.34 -8.37 -17.08
N VAL A 19 -1.16 -7.18 -17.65
CA VAL A 19 0.07 -6.40 -17.55
C VAL A 19 0.33 -5.94 -16.11
N ILE A 20 -0.68 -5.40 -15.42
CA ILE A 20 -0.57 -4.96 -14.02
C ILE A 20 -0.25 -6.16 -13.10
N ALA A 21 -0.92 -7.30 -13.28
CA ALA A 21 -0.64 -8.49 -12.48
C ALA A 21 0.78 -9.03 -12.71
N ARG A 22 1.30 -8.94 -13.94
CA ARG A 22 2.67 -9.32 -14.28
C ARG A 22 3.69 -8.38 -13.65
N ASP A 23 3.43 -7.07 -13.69
CA ASP A 23 4.33 -6.05 -13.17
C ASP A 23 4.37 -6.03 -11.64
N ASN A 24 3.22 -6.21 -10.97
CA ASN A 24 3.16 -6.35 -9.52
C ASN A 24 3.92 -7.62 -9.04
N ARG A 25 3.85 -8.71 -9.80
CA ARG A 25 4.63 -9.93 -9.53
C ARG A 25 6.14 -9.70 -9.72
N ALA A 26 6.53 -8.97 -10.75
CA ALA A 26 7.94 -8.63 -11.00
C ALA A 26 8.48 -7.68 -9.92
N GLY A 27 7.70 -6.66 -9.53
CA GLY A 27 7.99 -5.75 -8.42
C GLY A 27 8.16 -6.49 -7.09
N ALA A 28 7.25 -7.43 -6.77
CA ALA A 28 7.36 -8.25 -5.56
C ALA A 28 8.63 -9.12 -5.54
N MET A 29 9.05 -9.64 -6.70
CA MET A 29 10.28 -10.43 -6.85
C MET A 29 11.54 -9.58 -6.68
N THR A 30 11.55 -8.34 -7.21
CA THR A 30 12.68 -7.40 -7.03
C THR A 30 12.81 -6.95 -5.59
N THR A 31 11.71 -6.57 -4.92
CA THR A 31 11.74 -6.16 -3.51
C THR A 31 12.16 -7.31 -2.60
N ARG A 32 11.75 -8.55 -2.89
CA ARG A 32 12.19 -9.73 -2.12
C ARG A 32 13.67 -10.02 -2.34
N ARG A 33 14.17 -9.88 -3.57
CA ARG A 33 15.59 -10.12 -3.91
C ARG A 33 16.51 -9.04 -3.33
N GLU A 34 16.03 -7.81 -3.20
CA GLU A 34 16.75 -6.71 -2.57
C GLU A 34 16.86 -6.92 -1.05
N ARG A 35 15.80 -7.41 -0.41
CA ARG A 35 15.82 -7.80 1.02
C ARG A 35 16.73 -8.99 1.32
N THR A 36 16.94 -9.90 0.37
CA THR A 36 17.85 -11.06 0.56
C THR A 36 19.30 -10.79 0.16
N ARG A 37 19.58 -9.72 -0.63
CA ARG A 37 20.95 -9.32 -1.01
C ARG A 37 21.55 -8.21 -0.14
N ALA A 38 20.75 -7.51 0.67
CA ALA A 38 21.27 -6.51 1.59
C ALA A 38 22.00 -7.19 2.77
N PRO A 39 23.30 -6.91 3.01
CA PRO A 39 23.94 -7.32 4.24
C PRO A 39 23.30 -6.56 5.41
N VAL A 40 22.85 -7.29 6.43
CA VAL A 40 22.46 -6.69 7.72
C VAL A 40 23.72 -6.06 8.32
N GLY A 41 23.87 -4.75 8.11
CA GLY A 41 25.02 -3.98 8.54
C GLY A 41 24.58 -2.66 9.15
N GLY A 42 24.65 -2.59 10.49
CA GLY A 42 24.82 -1.32 11.21
C GLY A 42 23.56 -0.63 11.72
N ALA A 43 22.64 -1.34 12.37
CA ALA A 43 21.80 -0.70 13.39
C ALA A 43 22.50 -0.86 14.74
N LYS A 44 23.01 0.25 15.27
CA LYS A 44 23.50 0.37 16.64
C LYS A 44 22.33 -0.02 17.56
N MET A 45 22.38 -1.25 18.05
CA MET A 45 21.48 -1.77 19.07
C MET A 45 21.84 -1.03 20.36
N GLU A 46 21.22 0.12 20.59
CA GLU A 46 21.16 0.72 21.92
C GLU A 46 20.55 -0.35 22.83
N ALA A 47 21.30 -0.72 23.86
CA ALA A 47 20.87 -1.67 24.87
C ALA A 47 19.66 -1.07 25.62
N SER A 48 18.45 -1.41 25.19
CA SER A 48 17.27 -1.32 26.06
C SER A 48 17.19 -2.62 26.85
N ASP A 49 17.61 -2.49 28.11
CA ASP A 49 17.20 -3.24 29.29
C ASP A 49 16.93 -4.75 29.14
N ALA A 50 17.81 -5.54 29.75
CA ALA A 50 17.68 -7.00 29.90
C ALA A 50 16.57 -7.42 30.88
N GLY A 51 15.55 -6.58 31.10
CA GLY A 51 14.46 -6.78 32.06
C GLY A 51 13.12 -7.20 31.45
N GLU A 52 12.91 -7.02 30.14
CA GLU A 52 11.58 -7.23 29.51
C GLU A 52 11.41 -8.57 28.78
N ALA A 53 12.45 -9.43 28.74
CA ALA A 53 12.38 -10.75 28.12
C ALA A 53 11.87 -11.86 29.06
N GLU A 54 11.61 -11.55 30.34
CA GLU A 54 11.15 -12.50 31.36
C GLU A 54 9.62 -12.60 31.46
N GLU A 55 8.86 -11.77 30.73
CA GLU A 55 7.39 -11.85 30.73
C GLU A 55 6.88 -12.77 29.60
N VAL A 56 7.40 -14.00 29.59
CA VAL A 56 6.80 -15.08 28.80
C VAL A 56 5.57 -15.57 29.58
N LEU A 57 4.37 -15.28 29.08
CA LEU A 57 3.13 -15.79 29.65
C LEU A 57 3.07 -17.32 29.47
N GLU A 58 3.45 -18.04 30.52
CA GLU A 58 3.21 -19.48 30.63
C GLU A 58 1.69 -19.69 30.78
N LEU A 59 1.07 -20.26 29.76
CA LEU A 59 -0.35 -20.56 29.76
C LEU A 59 -0.60 -21.72 30.73
N GLY A 60 -0.80 -21.38 32.01
CA GLY A 60 -1.13 -22.33 33.05
C GLY A 60 -2.35 -23.15 32.65
N GLU A 61 -2.13 -24.46 32.49
CA GLU A 61 -3.14 -25.52 32.32
C GLU A 61 -4.23 -25.50 33.42
N GLU A 62 -4.03 -24.70 34.47
CA GLU A 62 -4.81 -24.63 35.69
C GLU A 62 -6.10 -23.77 35.58
N ALA A 63 -6.31 -23.03 34.49
CA ALA A 63 -7.51 -22.20 34.32
C ALA A 63 -8.74 -22.97 33.76
N MET A 64 -8.60 -24.25 33.42
CA MET A 64 -9.68 -25.07 32.84
C MET A 64 -10.38 -26.00 33.84
N VAL A 65 -10.20 -25.80 35.15
CA VAL A 65 -10.82 -26.64 36.19
C VAL A 65 -11.64 -25.81 37.18
N ALA A 66 -12.66 -25.09 36.71
CA ALA A 66 -13.63 -24.44 37.60
C ALA A 66 -15.00 -24.14 36.96
N GLN A 67 -15.65 -25.12 36.34
CA GLN A 67 -17.12 -25.22 36.36
C GLN A 67 -17.58 -26.58 35.82
N GLY A 68 -18.12 -27.44 36.68
CA GLY A 68 -18.83 -28.65 36.23
C GLY A 68 -18.69 -29.92 37.08
N SER A 69 -18.73 -29.83 38.40
CA SER A 69 -19.29 -30.91 39.22
C SER A 69 -20.82 -30.66 39.22
N GLU A 70 -21.76 -31.55 38.95
CA GLU A 70 -21.84 -33.01 39.07
C GLU A 70 -22.99 -33.50 38.16
N SER A 71 -22.79 -34.58 37.40
CA SER A 71 -23.78 -35.63 37.16
C SER A 71 -23.10 -36.76 36.40
N ALA A 72 -22.74 -37.80 37.14
CA ALA A 72 -22.33 -39.08 36.60
C ALA A 72 -23.49 -39.73 35.83
N GLN A 73 -23.23 -40.26 34.64
CA GLN A 73 -23.61 -41.62 34.30
C GLN A 73 -22.80 -42.07 33.07
N SER A 74 -22.12 -43.20 33.25
CA SER A 74 -21.48 -44.02 32.23
C SER A 74 -22.44 -44.35 31.08
N ASP A 75 -21.94 -44.32 29.84
CA ASP A 75 -22.08 -45.42 28.87
C ASP A 75 -21.08 -45.17 27.74
N VAL A 76 -19.98 -45.92 27.78
CA VAL A 76 -18.98 -46.00 26.71
C VAL A 76 -19.22 -47.31 25.97
N ASP A 77 -20.18 -47.31 25.04
CA ASP A 77 -20.25 -48.32 23.97
C ASP A 77 -21.20 -47.81 22.87
N ASP A 78 -20.63 -47.20 21.82
CA ASP A 78 -21.00 -47.61 20.46
C ASP A 78 -19.92 -47.14 19.47
N LEU A 79 -19.54 -48.05 18.60
CA LEU A 79 -18.45 -47.92 17.66
C LEU A 79 -18.88 -47.14 16.43
N ALA A 80 -18.04 -46.17 16.05
CA ALA A 80 -17.74 -45.76 14.68
C ALA A 80 -18.81 -46.05 13.61
N GLU A 81 -19.64 -45.04 13.32
CA GLU A 81 -20.22 -44.87 12.00
C GLU A 81 -19.67 -43.60 11.33
N ASP A 82 -19.20 -43.85 10.12
CA ASP A 82 -18.68 -42.99 9.08
C ASP A 82 -19.41 -41.64 8.93
N SER A 83 -18.66 -40.53 9.01
CA SER A 83 -19.04 -39.29 8.31
C SER A 83 -17.79 -38.46 7.99
N TYR A 84 -17.18 -38.73 6.85
CA TYR A 84 -16.49 -37.70 6.08
C TYR A 84 -17.52 -36.65 5.66
N GLU A 85 -17.57 -35.51 6.34
CA GLU A 85 -18.26 -34.25 5.98
C GLU A 85 -18.17 -33.40 7.26
N ASP A 86 -17.29 -32.41 7.39
CA ASP A 86 -17.44 -31.10 6.75
C ASP A 86 -16.17 -30.26 7.06
N ASP A 87 -15.23 -30.16 6.12
CA ASP A 87 -14.08 -29.23 6.23
C ASP A 87 -14.54 -27.75 6.14
N ASP A 88 -15.82 -27.49 5.87
CA ASP A 88 -16.42 -26.15 5.77
C ASP A 88 -17.18 -25.73 7.04
N ALA A 89 -17.07 -26.48 8.14
CA ALA A 89 -17.67 -26.09 9.42
C ALA A 89 -17.09 -24.75 9.89
N PRO A 90 -17.92 -23.71 10.14
CA PRO A 90 -17.43 -22.40 10.48
C PRO A 90 -16.68 -22.41 11.82
N LEU A 91 -15.40 -22.07 11.77
CA LEU A 91 -14.51 -22.02 12.94
C LEU A 91 -14.85 -20.88 13.93
N THR A 92 -15.83 -20.03 13.60
CA THR A 92 -16.25 -18.89 14.43
C THR A 92 -17.75 -18.92 14.64
N THR A 93 -18.17 -18.49 15.83
CA THR A 93 -19.59 -18.36 16.16
C THR A 93 -20.21 -17.20 15.38
N ASP A 94 -21.52 -17.30 15.10
CA ASP A 94 -22.24 -16.25 14.36
C ASP A 94 -22.19 -14.89 15.05
N THR A 95 -22.12 -14.87 16.39
CA THR A 95 -21.97 -13.64 17.17
C THR A 95 -20.62 -12.96 16.91
N VAL A 96 -19.52 -13.73 16.82
CA VAL A 96 -18.18 -13.20 16.52
C VAL A 96 -18.11 -12.69 15.08
N ARG A 97 -18.76 -13.37 14.14
CA ARG A 97 -18.86 -12.92 12.75
C ARG A 97 -19.60 -11.59 12.63
N ALA A 98 -20.74 -11.45 13.32
CA ALA A 98 -21.53 -10.23 13.32
C ALA A 98 -20.76 -9.02 13.89
N SER A 99 -20.00 -9.21 14.97
CA SER A 99 -19.20 -8.14 15.56
C SER A 99 -18.02 -7.73 14.67
N MET A 100 -17.36 -8.67 14.00
CA MET A 100 -16.32 -8.35 13.01
C MET A 100 -16.88 -7.52 11.86
N GLN A 101 -18.05 -7.87 11.34
CA GLN A 101 -18.69 -7.14 10.24
C GLN A 101 -19.04 -5.70 10.64
N GLN A 102 -19.58 -5.50 11.85
CA GLN A 102 -19.86 -4.16 12.41
C GLN A 102 -18.59 -3.31 12.56
N ASN A 103 -17.48 -3.91 13.03
CA ASN A 103 -16.20 -3.22 13.15
C ASN A 103 -15.62 -2.85 11.77
N PHE A 104 -15.75 -3.73 10.78
CA PHE A 104 -15.34 -3.43 9.40
C PHE A 104 -16.17 -2.31 8.78
N GLU A 105 -17.47 -2.23 9.06
CA GLU A 105 -18.31 -1.12 8.61
C GLU A 105 -17.87 0.21 9.23
N ALA A 106 -17.56 0.23 10.53
CA ALA A 106 -17.04 1.41 11.20
C ALA A 106 -15.69 1.85 10.62
N LEU A 107 -14.77 0.91 10.38
CA LEU A 107 -13.49 1.19 9.75
C LEU A 107 -13.65 1.69 8.32
N ALA A 108 -14.55 1.09 7.54
CA ALA A 108 -14.85 1.53 6.17
C ALA A 108 -15.46 2.94 6.16
N MET A 109 -16.22 3.32 7.18
CA MET A 109 -16.75 4.69 7.31
C MET A 109 -15.63 5.70 7.59
N ILE A 110 -14.63 5.34 8.41
CA ILE A 110 -13.48 6.19 8.73
C ILE A 110 -12.49 6.27 7.56
N SER A 111 -12.28 5.17 6.83
CA SER A 111 -11.31 5.09 5.74
C SER A 111 -11.84 5.60 4.40
N ARG A 112 -13.13 5.96 4.31
CA ARG A 112 -13.69 6.59 3.12
C ARG A 112 -13.01 7.95 2.90
N PRO A 113 -12.28 8.16 1.79
CA PRO A 113 -11.75 9.47 1.47
C PRO A 113 -12.92 10.44 1.30
N GLY A 114 -13.03 11.44 2.19
CA GLY A 114 -14.20 12.32 2.31
C GLY A 114 -14.49 13.21 1.10
N LYS A 115 -13.70 13.12 0.03
CA LYS A 115 -13.90 13.92 -1.19
C LYS A 115 -13.57 13.04 -2.40
N GLN A 116 -14.57 12.77 -3.24
CA GLN A 116 -14.30 12.18 -4.56
C GLN A 116 -13.35 13.11 -5.33
N PRO A 117 -12.33 12.58 -6.02
CA PRO A 117 -11.46 13.41 -6.84
C PRO A 117 -12.33 14.04 -7.93
N GLN A 118 -12.62 15.33 -7.80
CA GLN A 118 -13.19 16.11 -8.88
C GLN A 118 -12.13 16.15 -9.98
N ILE A 119 -12.34 15.38 -11.04
CA ILE A 119 -11.55 15.45 -12.26
C ILE A 119 -11.98 16.73 -12.98
N VAL A 120 -11.53 17.87 -12.47
CA VAL A 120 -11.52 19.13 -13.21
C VAL A 120 -10.17 19.22 -13.92
N ARG A 121 -10.26 19.23 -15.26
CA ARG A 121 -9.22 19.58 -16.23
C ARG A 121 -7.77 19.33 -15.78
N SER A 122 -7.27 18.13 -16.04
CA SER A 122 -5.85 17.74 -16.25
C SER A 122 -4.74 18.66 -15.70
N GLY A 123 -4.82 19.06 -14.42
CA GLY A 123 -3.85 19.97 -13.80
C GLY A 123 -4.25 20.52 -12.43
N GLU A 124 -5.54 20.47 -12.08
CA GLU A 124 -6.06 20.93 -10.78
C GLU A 124 -6.19 19.79 -9.75
N THR A 125 -5.47 18.69 -9.95
CA THR A 125 -5.42 17.63 -8.93
C THR A 125 -4.59 18.12 -7.74
N SER A 126 -5.07 17.88 -6.53
CA SER A 126 -4.59 18.47 -5.26
C SER A 126 -3.07 18.42 -5.02
N LEU A 127 -2.37 17.46 -5.62
CA LEU A 127 -0.92 17.32 -5.47
C LEU A 127 -0.12 18.18 -6.46
N GLU A 128 -0.56 18.32 -7.72
CA GLU A 128 0.14 19.17 -8.68
C GLU A 128 0.06 20.64 -8.28
N ALA A 129 -1.11 21.09 -7.82
CA ALA A 129 -1.29 22.45 -7.32
C ALA A 129 -0.38 22.72 -6.10
N LEU A 130 -0.33 21.79 -5.14
CA LEU A 130 0.50 21.92 -3.94
C LEU A 130 2.00 21.89 -4.26
N THR A 131 2.44 20.97 -5.10
CA THR A 131 3.85 20.91 -5.54
C THR A 131 4.25 22.17 -6.32
N ARG A 132 3.37 22.72 -7.15
CA ARG A 132 3.59 23.98 -7.87
C ARG A 132 3.71 25.16 -6.92
N GLU A 133 2.88 25.24 -5.88
CA GLU A 133 2.98 26.28 -4.86
C GLU A 133 4.31 26.20 -4.10
N LEU A 134 4.78 24.99 -3.80
CA LEU A 134 6.06 24.77 -3.11
C LEU A 134 7.28 25.04 -4.02
N LEU A 135 7.21 24.69 -5.30
CA LEU A 135 8.32 24.87 -6.24
C LEU A 135 8.45 26.33 -6.74
N ARG A 136 7.37 27.09 -6.74
CA ARG A 136 7.35 28.49 -7.20
C ARG A 136 8.42 29.37 -6.53
N PRO A 137 8.57 29.42 -5.20
CA PRO A 137 9.60 30.26 -4.57
C PRO A 137 11.03 29.80 -4.90
N MET A 138 11.27 28.49 -5.00
CA MET A 138 12.61 27.97 -5.32
C MET A 138 13.01 28.30 -6.76
N LEU A 139 12.07 28.19 -7.70
CA LEU A 139 12.29 28.57 -9.09
C LEU A 139 12.44 30.08 -9.27
N ALA A 140 11.70 30.89 -8.52
CA ALA A 140 11.84 32.34 -8.55
C ALA A 140 13.24 32.77 -8.11
N GLN A 141 13.71 32.28 -6.95
CA GLN A 141 15.06 32.59 -6.46
C GLN A 141 16.13 32.12 -7.45
N TRP A 142 15.98 30.91 -7.99
CA TRP A 142 16.93 30.41 -8.98
C TRP A 142 16.97 31.27 -10.25
N LEU A 143 15.81 31.72 -10.74
CA LEU A 143 15.74 32.63 -11.87
C LEU A 143 16.39 33.98 -11.54
N ASP A 144 16.14 34.55 -10.36
CA ASP A 144 16.77 35.81 -9.96
C ASP A 144 18.30 35.72 -9.93
N ASP A 145 18.84 34.57 -9.51
CA ASP A 145 20.28 34.35 -9.40
C ASP A 145 20.96 33.99 -10.73
N ASN A 146 20.27 33.31 -11.65
CA ASN A 146 20.89 32.72 -12.85
C ASN A 146 20.47 33.39 -14.18
N LEU A 147 19.32 34.07 -14.21
CA LEU A 147 18.80 34.72 -15.42
C LEU A 147 19.67 35.90 -15.89
N PRO A 148 20.24 36.77 -15.02
CA PRO A 148 21.05 37.90 -15.47
C PRO A 148 22.21 37.48 -16.37
N ASP A 149 23.01 36.51 -15.93
CA ASP A 149 24.19 36.01 -16.66
C ASP A 149 23.80 35.42 -18.03
N MET A 150 22.74 34.60 -18.05
CA MET A 150 22.23 33.99 -19.29
C MET A 150 21.77 35.06 -20.30
N VAL A 151 21.13 36.12 -19.82
CA VAL A 151 20.67 37.23 -20.68
C VAL A 151 21.86 38.04 -21.18
N GLU A 152 22.87 38.31 -20.36
CA GLU A 152 24.07 39.04 -20.78
C GLU A 152 24.81 38.31 -21.92
N GLU A 153 24.99 36.98 -21.81
CA GLU A 153 25.59 36.20 -22.88
C GLU A 153 24.77 36.25 -24.18
N LEU A 154 23.45 36.11 -24.07
CA LEU A 154 22.54 36.16 -25.21
C LEU A 154 22.55 37.54 -25.87
N VAL A 155 22.51 38.62 -25.08
CA VAL A 155 22.54 40.01 -25.55
C VAL A 155 23.89 40.32 -26.20
N LYS A 156 25.00 39.86 -25.61
CA LYS A 156 26.33 40.04 -26.20
C LYS A 156 26.43 39.33 -27.56
N ALA A 157 25.94 38.09 -27.66
CA ALA A 157 25.87 37.37 -28.93
C ALA A 157 24.99 38.11 -29.96
N GLU A 158 23.85 38.65 -29.53
CA GLU A 158 22.93 39.40 -30.38
C GLU A 158 23.53 40.72 -30.88
N ILE A 159 24.23 41.48 -30.02
CA ILE A 159 24.93 42.71 -30.41
C ILE A 159 26.06 42.40 -31.39
N SER A 160 26.89 41.37 -31.12
CA SER A 160 27.95 40.96 -32.05
C SER A 160 27.39 40.57 -33.42
N ARG A 161 26.23 39.88 -33.45
CA ARG A 161 25.54 39.52 -34.69
C ARG A 161 25.05 40.73 -35.49
N ILE A 162 24.44 41.71 -34.82
CA ILE A 162 23.93 42.92 -35.47
C ILE A 162 25.08 43.83 -35.92
N ALA A 163 26.09 44.00 -35.07
CA ALA A 163 27.26 44.81 -35.37
C ALA A 163 28.04 44.25 -36.56
N GLY A 164 28.28 42.94 -36.60
CA GLY A 164 28.96 42.28 -37.72
C GLY A 164 28.16 42.21 -39.02
N LYS A 165 26.89 42.66 -39.03
CA LYS A 165 26.04 42.75 -40.22
C LYS A 165 25.89 44.19 -40.76
N ARG A 166 26.45 45.18 -40.08
CA ARG A 166 26.44 46.60 -40.52
C ARG A 166 27.71 47.06 -41.23
N ASP A 167 28.66 46.15 -41.44
CA ASP A 167 29.80 46.30 -42.38
C ASP A 167 29.59 45.37 -43.59
#